data_AF-A0A2T4UJJ3-F1
#
_entry.id   AF-A0A2T4UJJ3-F1
#
_cell.length_a   1.000
_cell.length_b   1.000
_cell.length_c   1.000
_cell.angle_alpha   90.00
_cell.angle_beta   90.00
_cell.angle_gamma   90.00
#
_symmetry.space_group_name_H-M   'P 1'
#
loop_
_entity.id
_entity.type
_entity.pdbx_description
1 polymer ?
#
loop_
_entity_poly.entity_id
_entity_poly.type
_entity_poly.pdbx_seq_one_letter_code
_entity_poly.pdbx_strand_id
1 'polypeptide(L)' 'MSTTNSASRLGLTTSQAAAHLGVSLSTVRRWSDLGHLRGYRTPGGQRRFSVEQLDDFVRGLDGGGGTAAGPQGRDAR' A
#
# COMPACT_ATOMS: atom_id res chain seq x y z
N MET A 1 -20.94 21.20 -1.56
CA MET A 1 -19.72 21.42 -2.35
C MET A 1 -18.53 21.19 -1.41
N SER A 2 -17.94 19.99 -1.44
CA SER A 2 -16.83 19.63 -0.56
C SER A 2 -15.57 19.39 -1.41
N THR A 3 -14.58 20.22 -1.16
CA THR A 3 -13.27 20.30 -1.80
C THR A 3 -12.49 19.00 -1.61
N THR A 4 -12.38 18.17 -2.65
CA THR A 4 -11.54 16.96 -2.58
C THR A 4 -10.12 17.28 -3.04
N ASN A 5 -9.30 17.44 -2.01
CA ASN A 5 -7.84 17.57 -1.94
C ASN A 5 -7.03 17.11 -3.17
N SER A 6 -6.31 18.05 -3.79
CA SER A 6 -5.36 17.89 -4.90
C SER A 6 -4.04 17.18 -4.53
N ALA A 7 -4.01 16.27 -3.56
CA ALA A 7 -2.81 15.53 -3.17
C ALA A 7 -2.27 14.55 -4.25
N SER A 8 -2.88 14.52 -5.43
CA SER A 8 -2.79 13.43 -6.41
C SER A 8 -1.60 13.47 -7.39
N ARG A 9 -0.51 14.19 -7.13
CA ARG A 9 0.69 14.10 -8.02
C ARG A 9 1.88 13.32 -7.48
N LEU A 10 1.97 13.06 -6.17
CA LEU A 10 3.21 12.53 -5.57
C LEU A 10 3.10 11.16 -4.89
N GLY A 11 1.94 10.50 -4.96
CA GLY A 11 1.72 9.18 -4.36
C GLY A 11 1.83 9.18 -2.83
N LEU A 12 1.20 8.18 -2.20
CA LEU A 12 1.27 7.98 -0.76
C LEU A 12 2.66 7.50 -0.36
N THR A 13 3.20 8.06 0.73
CA THR A 13 4.37 7.48 1.42
C THR A 13 4.04 6.09 1.98
N THR A 14 5.07 5.33 2.39
CA THR A 14 4.86 4.02 3.04
C THR A 14 3.96 4.11 4.28
N SER A 15 4.09 5.17 5.10
CA SER A 15 3.27 5.35 6.30
C SER A 15 1.82 5.71 5.96
N GLN A 16 1.60 6.52 4.92
CA GLN A 16 0.25 6.82 4.44
C GLN A 16 -0.41 5.59 3.82
N ALA A 17 0.33 4.79 3.05
CA ALA A 17 -0.17 3.53 2.52
C ALA A 17 -0.52 2.54 3.64
N ALA A 18 0.28 2.48 4.71
CA ALA A 18 -0.01 1.66 5.88
C ALA A 18 -1.31 2.08 6.58
N ALA A 19 -1.49 3.39 6.79
CA ALA A 19 -2.73 3.94 7.34
C ALA A 19 -3.94 3.70 6.43
N HIS A 20 -3.76 3.85 5.11
CA HIS A 20 -4.81 3.60 4.10
C HIS A 20 -5.27 2.14 4.09
N LEU A 21 -4.32 1.21 4.19
CA LEU A 21 -4.56 -0.23 4.17
C LEU A 21 -4.94 -0.81 5.54
N GLY A 22 -4.83 -0.04 6.63
CA GLY A 22 -5.06 -0.54 7.99
C GLY A 22 -4.03 -1.58 8.46
N VAL A 23 -2.79 -1.52 7.96
CA VAL A 23 -1.71 -2.48 8.31
C VAL A 23 -0.48 -1.78 8.88
N SER A 24 0.47 -2.56 9.40
CA SER A 24 1.74 -2.01 9.88
C SER A 24 2.61 -1.48 8.73
N LEU A 25 3.51 -0.55 9.05
CA LEU A 25 4.52 -0.05 8.10
C LEU A 25 5.42 -1.18 7.58
N SER A 26 5.77 -2.12 8.46
CA SER A 26 6.58 -3.29 8.13
C SER A 26 5.88 -4.20 7.12
N THR A 27 4.56 -4.36 7.24
CA THR A 27 3.73 -5.11 6.27
C THR A 27 3.77 -4.47 4.89
N VAL A 28 3.58 -3.15 4.79
CA VAL A 28 3.66 -2.43 3.51
C VAL A 28 5.05 -2.55 2.88
N ARG A 29 6.11 -2.40 3.67
CA ARG A 29 7.49 -2.58 3.20
C ARG A 29 7.69 -3.99 2.65
N ARG A 30 7.27 -5.00 3.41
CA ARG A 30 7.38 -6.40 3.01
C ARG A 30 6.60 -6.68 1.71
N TRP A 31 5.37 -6.20 1.58
CA TRP A 31 4.60 -6.37 0.34
C TRP A 31 5.24 -5.64 -0.84
N SER A 32 5.84 -4.48 -0.62
CA SER A 32 6.58 -3.76 -1.66
C SER A 32 7.85 -4.51 -2.07
N ASP A 33 8.61 -5.03 -1.10
CA ASP A 33 9.88 -5.75 -1.34
C ASP A 33 9.65 -7.11 -2.02
N LEU A 34 8.53 -7.77 -1.74
CA LEU A 34 8.07 -8.96 -2.43
C LEU A 34 7.44 -8.68 -3.80
N GLY A 35 7.27 -7.40 -4.18
CA GLY A 35 6.70 -7.00 -5.48
C GLY A 35 5.17 -7.06 -5.55
N HIS A 36 4.48 -7.32 -4.45
CA HIS A 36 3.01 -7.31 -4.38
C HIS A 36 2.46 -5.89 -4.49
N LEU A 37 3.09 -4.93 -3.81
CA LEU A 37 2.79 -3.51 -3.97
C LEU A 37 3.81 -2.88 -4.91
N ARG A 38 3.37 -2.58 -6.13
CA ARG A 38 4.13 -1.72 -7.03
C ARG A 38 4.18 -0.31 -6.45
N GLY A 39 5.36 0.27 -6.47
CA GLY A 39 5.60 1.61 -5.97
C GLY A 39 6.79 2.16 -6.72
N TYR A 40 6.82 3.46 -6.93
CA TYR A 40 7.99 4.11 -7.50
C TYR A 40 8.84 4.70 -6.38
N ARG A 41 10.12 4.89 -6.66
CA ARG A 41 11.03 5.58 -5.74
C ARG A 41 11.26 6.99 -6.24
N THR A 42 11.21 7.96 -5.33
CA THR A 42 11.69 9.31 -5.64
C THR A 42 13.21 9.30 -5.80
N PRO A 43 13.83 10.35 -6.38
CA PRO A 43 15.29 10.47 -6.43
C PRO A 43 15.96 10.36 -5.04
N GLY A 44 15.27 10.77 -3.97
CA GLY A 44 15.70 10.60 -2.58
C GLY A 44 15.44 9.21 -1.98
N GLY A 45 15.06 8.21 -2.78
CA GLY A 45 14.89 6.81 -2.36
C GLY A 45 13.58 6.47 -1.63
N GLN A 46 12.70 7.44 -1.39
CA GLN A 46 11.42 7.22 -0.70
C GLN A 46 10.44 6.47 -1.60
N ARG A 47 9.78 5.44 -1.06
CA ARG A 47 8.72 4.69 -1.77
C ARG A 47 7.44 5.52 -1.81
N ARG A 48 6.80 5.52 -2.99
CA ARG A 48 5.51 6.15 -3.26
C ARG A 48 4.56 5.13 -3.89
N PHE A 49 3.31 5.16 -3.43
CA PHE A 49 2.26 4.23 -3.83
C PHE A 49 1.04 5.00 -4.36
N SER A 50 0.44 4.55 -5.46
CA SER A 50 -0.82 5.14 -5.92
C SER A 50 -1.98 4.56 -5.11
N VAL A 51 -2.98 5.40 -4.80
CA VAL A 51 -4.18 4.96 -4.07
C VAL A 51 -4.92 3.89 -4.86
N GLU A 52 -5.12 4.10 -6.16
CA GLU A 52 -5.81 3.16 -7.06
C GLU A 52 -5.21 1.75 -6.99
N GLN A 53 -3.88 1.64 -6.98
CA GLN A 53 -3.21 0.36 -6.94
C GLN A 53 -3.24 -0.29 -5.55
N LEU A 54 -3.31 0.49 -4.47
CA LEU A 54 -3.57 -0.04 -3.12
C LEU A 54 -4.98 -0.61 -3.03
N ASP A 55 -5.97 0.10 -3.58
CA ASP A 55 -7.37 -0.34 -3.60
C ASP A 55 -7.55 -1.61 -4.45
N ASP A 56 -6.92 -1.66 -5.63
CA ASP A 56 -6.93 -2.85 -6.50
C ASP A 56 -6.25 -4.05 -5.83
N PHE A 57 -5.15 -3.81 -5.10
CA PHE A 57 -4.47 -4.86 -4.35
C PHE A 57 -5.40 -5.47 -3.28
N VAL A 58 -6.10 -4.64 -2.48
CA VAL A 58 -7.02 -5.12 -1.45
C VAL A 58 -8.20 -5.88 -2.06
N ARG A 59 -8.80 -5.36 -3.13
CA ARG A 59 -9.87 -6.05 -3.87
C ARG A 59 -9.43 -7.43 -4.37
N GLY A 60 -8.18 -7.55 -4.80
CA GLY A 60 -7.59 -8.83 -5.21
C GLY A 60 -7.39 -9.82 -4.05
N LEU A 61 -7.17 -9.33 -2.83
CA LEU A 61 -7.07 -10.18 -1.63
C LEU A 61 -8.44 -10.77 -1.24
N ASP A 62 -9.50 -9.97 -1.31
CA ASP A 62 -10.87 -10.40 -0.96
C ASP A 62 -11.45 -11.42 -1.95
N GLY A 63 -11.07 -11.35 -3.24
CA GLY A 63 -11.57 -12.25 -4.29
C GLY A 63 -10.82 -13.57 -4.44
N GLY A 64 -9.71 -13.78 -3.74
CA GLY A 64 -8.75 -14.86 -3.99
C GLY A 64 -8.51 -15.76 -2.78
N GLY A 65 -9.49 -16.59 -2.44
CA GLY A 65 -9.30 -17.70 -1.51
C GLY A 65 -8.30 -18.72 -2.06
N GLY A 66 -7.03 -18.58 -1.69
CA GLY A 66 -5.99 -19.61 -1.88
C GLY A 66 -4.96 -19.27 -2.96
N THR A 67 -3.70 -19.20 -2.54
CA THR A 67 -2.48 -19.30 -3.37
C THR A 67 -1.87 -18.02 -3.96
N ALA A 68 -1.77 -16.97 -3.16
CA ALA A 68 -0.60 -16.09 -3.20
C ALA A 68 -0.38 -15.54 -1.80
N ALA A 69 0.82 -15.75 -1.25
CA ALA A 69 1.20 -15.42 0.11
C ALA A 69 0.77 -14.00 0.55
N GLY A 70 -0.41 -13.89 1.18
CA GLY A 70 -0.77 -12.76 2.02
C GLY A 70 -0.19 -13.03 3.41
N PRO A 71 0.94 -12.41 3.80
CA PRO A 71 1.49 -12.67 5.12
C PRO A 71 0.61 -12.07 6.19
N GLN A 72 0.13 -12.96 7.07
CA GLN A 72 -0.41 -12.63 8.38
C GLN A 72 0.69 -11.91 9.20
N GLY A 73 0.72 -10.58 9.08
CA GLY A 73 1.49 -9.72 9.98
C GLY A 73 0.70 -9.51 11.26
N ARG A 74 0.87 -10.44 12.20
CA ARG A 74 0.44 -10.28 13.60
C ARG A 74 1.38 -9.28 14.28
N ASP A 75 1.31 -8.01 13.91
CA ASP A 75 2.17 -6.95 14.45
C ASP A 75 1.34 -5.75 14.94
N ALA A 76 0.15 -6.01 15.48
CA ALA A 76 -0.59 -5.03 16.27
C ALA A 76 -0.13 -5.13 17.73
N ARG A 77 0.87 -4.32 18.12
CA ARG A 77 1.05 -3.87 19.49
C ARG A 77 1.63 -2.45 19.52
#